data_AF-A0A1F9IQA9-F1
#
_entry.id   AF-A0A1F9IQA9-F1
#
_cell.length_a   1.000
_cell.length_b   1.000
_cell.length_c   1.000
_cell.angle_alpha   90.00
_cell.angle_beta   90.00
_cell.angle_gamma   90.00
#
_symmetry.space_group_name_H-M   'P 1'
#
loop_
_entity.id
_entity.type
_entity.pdbx_description
1 polymer ?
#
loop_
_entity_poly.entity_id
_entity_poly.type
_entity_poly.pdbx_seq_one_letter_code
_entity_poly.pdbx_strand_id
1 'polypeptide(L)'
;MKTQKNIMLLFILMSFLMMGKNGQAGNPIKEGDQLLEEGHLLQAADTYYQAYLQDPTHKKADLLLFKTGIVLDLAAPKLYEDADRKCYLDKKTEEANPQCFDDYARRLNNRYGDNAFFYWADRIVIQYAGSHFQKILDDFPKSPLYADAVFKMFRGKSLMQGNPEEITDRVQQWIDNNSKSKILPEAWLLLGRLYADSWWVYARHTFVARGGVAQIGGIPENAEISKGKGLAAFRKVFEKYPDSAEAPVAKKEFQLLKNNKNDGFMYGISY
;
A
#
# COMPACT_ATOMS: atom_id res chain seq x y z
N MET A 1 -44.42 53.46 -41.51
CA MET A 1 -44.32 54.30 -40.30
C MET A 1 -44.05 53.41 -39.10
N LYS A 2 -42.98 53.69 -38.33
CA LYS A 2 -42.74 53.37 -36.89
C LYS A 2 -42.67 51.89 -36.48
N THR A 3 -41.73 51.37 -35.69
CA THR A 3 -40.43 51.78 -35.10
C THR A 3 -39.87 50.53 -34.38
N GLN A 4 -38.56 50.46 -34.23
CA GLN A 4 -37.79 49.51 -33.39
C GLN A 4 -38.37 49.30 -31.97
N LYS A 5 -38.10 48.13 -31.38
CA LYS A 5 -37.66 48.02 -29.98
C LYS A 5 -36.89 46.71 -29.72
N ASN A 6 -35.67 46.89 -29.19
CA ASN A 6 -34.75 45.89 -28.66
C ASN A 6 -35.36 45.07 -27.51
N ILE A 7 -35.13 43.76 -27.49
CA ILE A 7 -34.89 43.01 -26.23
C ILE A 7 -33.77 41.98 -26.46
N MET A 8 -32.58 42.41 -26.03
CA MET A 8 -31.46 41.67 -25.47
C MET A 8 -31.81 40.31 -24.83
N LEU A 9 -31.21 39.21 -25.29
CA LEU A 9 -30.94 38.05 -24.42
C LEU A 9 -29.68 37.29 -24.88
N LEU A 10 -28.56 37.82 -24.40
CA LEU A 10 -27.45 37.10 -23.80
C LEU A 10 -27.09 35.70 -24.35
N PHE A 11 -25.98 35.68 -25.10
CA PHE A 11 -25.01 34.60 -25.08
C PHE A 11 -24.64 34.23 -23.63
N ILE A 12 -24.87 32.98 -23.24
CA ILE A 12 -24.08 32.32 -22.20
C ILE A 12 -23.39 31.13 -22.86
N LEU A 13 -22.26 31.45 -23.50
CA LEU A 13 -21.10 30.56 -23.45
C LEU A 13 -20.83 30.35 -21.96
N MET A 14 -21.11 29.16 -21.43
CA MET A 14 -20.56 28.79 -20.13
C MET A 14 -19.10 28.39 -20.34
N SER A 15 -18.30 29.41 -20.60
CA SER A 15 -16.89 29.45 -20.28
C SER A 15 -16.78 29.23 -18.77
N PHE A 16 -16.52 28.00 -18.32
CA PHE A 16 -15.83 27.83 -17.05
C PHE A 16 -14.37 28.25 -17.28
N LEU A 17 -14.17 29.57 -17.30
CA LEU A 17 -12.95 30.22 -16.86
C LEU A 17 -12.57 29.53 -15.53
N MET A 18 -11.40 28.89 -15.41
CA MET A 18 -10.13 29.60 -15.22
C MET A 18 -10.32 30.87 -14.37
N MET A 19 -10.99 30.74 -13.23
CA MET A 19 -10.86 31.69 -12.13
C MET A 19 -9.56 31.35 -11.40
N GLY A 20 -8.52 32.12 -11.72
CA GLY A 20 -7.32 32.17 -10.91
C GLY A 20 -7.67 32.57 -9.47
N LYS A 21 -7.52 31.63 -8.54
CA LYS A 21 -7.30 31.94 -7.13
C LYS A 21 -5.82 32.27 -6.92
N ASN A 22 -5.41 33.47 -7.34
CA ASN A 22 -4.25 34.11 -6.72
C ASN A 22 -4.73 34.75 -5.42
N GLY A 23 -4.62 34.00 -4.32
CA GLY A 23 -5.00 34.45 -2.98
C GLY A 23 -4.92 33.29 -1.99
N GLN A 24 -3.71 33.08 -1.45
CA GLN A 24 -3.28 31.92 -0.64
C GLN A 24 -3.31 30.60 -1.42
N ALA A 25 -2.23 30.29 -2.15
CA ALA A 25 -1.96 28.90 -2.52
C ALA A 25 -1.94 28.10 -1.22
N GLY A 26 -2.98 27.29 -0.99
CA GLY A 26 -3.05 26.41 0.17
C GLY A 26 -1.80 25.55 0.21
N ASN A 27 -1.33 25.21 1.41
CA ASN A 27 -0.24 24.26 1.54
C ASN A 27 -0.77 22.88 1.12
N PRO A 28 -0.37 22.33 -0.05
CA PRO A 28 -0.95 21.08 -0.56
C PRO A 28 -0.71 19.90 0.38
N ILE A 29 0.34 19.96 1.20
CA ILE A 29 0.57 18.96 2.24
C ILE A 29 -0.52 19.03 3.30
N LYS A 30 -0.87 20.23 3.79
CA LYS A 30 -1.91 20.40 4.81
C LYS A 30 -3.29 20.02 4.27
N GLU A 31 -3.59 20.43 3.04
CA GLU A 31 -4.86 20.09 2.38
C GLU A 31 -5.00 18.58 2.16
N GLY A 32 -3.96 17.92 1.64
CA GLY A 32 -3.96 16.48 1.48
C GLY A 32 -4.06 15.74 2.82
N ASP A 33 -3.40 16.25 3.88
CA ASP A 33 -3.47 15.66 5.22
C ASP A 33 -4.88 15.71 5.79
N GLN A 34 -5.59 16.84 5.61
CA GLN A 34 -6.98 16.97 6.00
C GLN A 34 -7.89 16.01 5.21
N LEU A 35 -7.71 15.92 3.89
CA LEU A 35 -8.48 14.98 3.06
C LEU A 35 -8.25 13.53 3.49
N LEU A 36 -7.02 13.17 3.86
CA LEU A 36 -6.68 11.85 4.36
C LEU A 36 -7.38 11.55 5.70
N GLU A 37 -7.38 12.52 6.62
CA GLU A 37 -8.08 12.41 7.92
C GLU A 37 -9.61 12.26 7.74
N GLU A 38 -10.18 12.92 6.73
CA GLU A 38 -11.60 12.82 6.36
C GLU A 38 -11.93 11.52 5.58
N GLY A 39 -10.94 10.69 5.26
CA GLY A 39 -11.11 9.43 4.52
C GLY A 39 -11.20 9.60 3.01
N HIS A 40 -10.95 10.80 2.48
CA HIS A 40 -10.95 11.13 1.07
C HIS A 40 -9.63 10.76 0.37
N LEU A 41 -9.31 9.46 0.37
CA LEU A 41 -8.01 8.92 -0.06
C LEU A 41 -7.59 9.39 -1.47
N LEU A 42 -8.45 9.23 -2.49
CA LEU A 42 -8.07 9.59 -3.86
C LEU A 42 -7.84 11.10 -4.04
N GLN A 43 -8.65 11.92 -3.37
CA GLN A 43 -8.47 13.38 -3.41
C GLN A 43 -7.16 13.78 -2.71
N ALA A 44 -6.83 13.16 -1.57
CA ALA A 44 -5.54 13.38 -0.92
C ALA A 44 -4.36 13.00 -1.83
N ALA A 45 -4.41 11.82 -2.48
CA ALA A 45 -3.39 11.38 -3.42
C ALA A 45 -3.21 12.34 -4.59
N ASP A 46 -4.31 12.83 -5.19
CA ASP A 46 -4.29 13.84 -6.25
C ASP A 46 -3.63 15.13 -5.76
N THR A 47 -4.03 15.63 -4.59
CA THR A 47 -3.50 16.88 -4.04
C THR A 47 -1.99 16.83 -3.88
N TYR A 48 -1.45 15.74 -3.33
CA TYR A 48 0.00 15.59 -3.20
C TYR A 48 0.69 15.43 -4.56
N TYR A 49 0.14 14.59 -5.45
CA TYR A 49 0.81 14.25 -6.69
C TYR A 49 0.80 15.41 -7.69
N GLN A 50 -0.31 16.16 -7.79
CA GLN A 50 -0.37 17.35 -8.63
C GLN A 50 0.58 18.44 -8.13
N ALA A 51 0.71 18.60 -6.82
CA ALA A 51 1.71 19.52 -6.26
C ALA A 51 3.15 19.10 -6.59
N TYR A 52 3.44 17.79 -6.60
CA TYR A 52 4.74 17.28 -7.07
C TYR A 52 4.96 17.56 -8.57
N LEU A 53 3.94 17.32 -9.42
CA LEU A 53 4.05 17.56 -10.86
C LEU A 53 4.24 19.04 -11.23
N GLN A 54 3.72 19.95 -10.41
CA GLN A 54 3.89 21.40 -10.62
C GLN A 54 5.33 21.86 -10.37
N ASP A 55 6.02 21.30 -9.37
CA ASP A 55 7.43 21.58 -9.09
C ASP A 55 8.15 20.32 -8.55
N PRO A 56 8.62 19.44 -9.44
CA PRO A 56 9.33 18.22 -9.05
C PRO A 56 10.67 18.48 -8.34
N THR A 57 11.18 19.71 -8.42
CA THR A 57 12.44 20.13 -7.79
C THR A 57 12.25 20.81 -6.45
N HIS A 58 10.99 21.00 -6.03
CA HIS A 58 10.66 21.64 -4.77
C HIS A 58 11.31 20.89 -3.59
N LYS A 59 11.70 21.62 -2.54
CA LYS A 59 12.31 21.06 -1.31
C LYS A 59 11.44 20.03 -0.55
N LYS A 60 10.20 19.81 -0.98
CA LYS A 60 9.24 18.85 -0.42
C LYS A 60 8.76 17.83 -1.46
N ALA A 61 9.40 17.76 -2.63
CA ALA A 61 9.02 16.84 -3.69
C ALA A 61 9.08 15.38 -3.22
N ASP A 62 10.12 15.03 -2.45
CA ASP A 62 10.26 13.72 -1.79
C ASP A 62 9.10 13.41 -0.83
N LEU A 63 8.71 14.36 0.01
CA LEU A 63 7.59 14.23 0.93
C LEU A 63 6.24 14.08 0.21
N LEU A 64 6.04 14.83 -0.88
CA LEU A 64 4.85 14.75 -1.71
C LEU A 64 4.74 13.37 -2.36
N LEU A 65 5.83 12.89 -2.99
CA LEU A 65 5.91 11.53 -3.53
C LEU A 65 5.63 10.47 -2.45
N PHE A 66 6.22 10.63 -1.27
CA PHE A 66 6.06 9.68 -0.18
C PHE A 66 4.61 9.61 0.27
N LYS A 67 3.97 10.76 0.49
CA LYS A 67 2.56 10.85 0.87
C LYS A 67 1.64 10.32 -0.23
N THR A 68 1.90 10.61 -1.50
CA THR A 68 1.16 10.00 -2.62
C THR A 68 1.27 8.49 -2.56
N GLY A 69 2.47 7.92 -2.41
CA GLY A 69 2.66 6.48 -2.35
C GLY A 69 1.92 5.81 -1.19
N ILE A 70 1.95 6.42 0.01
CA ILE A 70 1.22 5.91 1.18
C ILE A 70 -0.28 5.88 0.93
N VAL A 71 -0.84 6.96 0.37
CA VAL A 71 -2.29 7.06 0.17
C VAL A 71 -2.75 6.13 -0.95
N LEU A 72 -1.96 5.94 -2.01
CA LEU A 72 -2.27 4.99 -3.08
C LEU A 72 -2.20 3.53 -2.60
N ASP A 73 -1.26 3.20 -1.71
CA ASP A 73 -1.19 1.88 -1.07
C ASP A 73 -2.46 1.62 -0.22
N LEU A 74 -2.87 2.61 0.58
CA LEU A 74 -4.11 2.53 1.37
C LEU A 74 -5.38 2.46 0.50
N ALA A 75 -5.39 3.14 -0.65
CA ALA A 75 -6.52 3.16 -1.56
C ALA A 75 -6.61 1.91 -2.46
N ALA A 76 -5.54 1.11 -2.57
CA ALA A 76 -5.45 0.00 -3.51
C ALA A 76 -6.60 -1.03 -3.38
N PRO A 77 -7.04 -1.46 -2.18
CA PRO A 77 -8.18 -2.36 -2.05
C PRO A 77 -9.47 -1.77 -2.63
N LYS A 78 -9.72 -0.48 -2.36
CA LYS A 78 -10.91 0.20 -2.87
C LYS A 78 -10.87 0.39 -4.39
N LEU A 79 -9.71 0.73 -4.92
CA LEU A 79 -9.48 0.82 -6.37
C LEU A 79 -9.70 -0.54 -7.06
N TYR A 80 -9.28 -1.62 -6.41
CA TYR A 80 -9.58 -2.97 -6.88
C TYR A 80 -11.08 -3.27 -6.84
N GLU A 81 -11.79 -3.00 -5.75
CA GLU A 81 -13.25 -3.17 -5.67
C GLU A 81 -14.00 -2.39 -6.75
N ASP A 82 -13.56 -1.17 -7.04
CA ASP A 82 -14.18 -0.33 -8.07
C ASP A 82 -13.89 -0.87 -9.48
N ALA A 83 -12.70 -1.44 -9.69
CA ALA A 83 -12.36 -2.13 -10.93
C ALA A 83 -13.17 -3.42 -11.09
N ASP A 84 -13.27 -4.25 -10.05
CA ASP A 84 -14.05 -5.48 -10.03
C ASP A 84 -15.53 -5.19 -10.30
N ARG A 85 -16.09 -4.18 -9.64
CA ARG A 85 -17.47 -3.74 -9.90
C ARG A 85 -17.67 -3.36 -11.36
N LYS A 86 -16.77 -2.55 -11.92
CA LYS A 86 -16.88 -2.05 -13.30
C LYS A 86 -16.67 -3.14 -14.35
N CYS A 87 -15.72 -4.03 -14.11
CA CYS A 87 -15.23 -5.01 -15.09
C CYS A 87 -15.88 -6.38 -14.96
N TYR A 88 -16.58 -6.64 -13.85
CA TYR A 88 -17.23 -7.90 -13.55
C TYR A 88 -18.65 -7.70 -13.00
N LEU A 89 -18.80 -7.20 -11.77
CA LEU A 89 -20.09 -7.27 -11.05
C LEU A 89 -21.24 -6.51 -11.75
N ASP A 90 -21.00 -5.30 -12.25
CA ASP A 90 -22.03 -4.49 -12.92
C ASP A 90 -22.36 -5.00 -14.33
N LYS A 91 -21.53 -5.89 -14.89
CA LYS A 91 -21.74 -6.46 -16.22
C LYS A 91 -22.60 -7.72 -16.21
N LYS A 92 -22.93 -8.28 -15.03
CA LYS A 92 -23.67 -9.55 -14.88
C LYS A 92 -23.09 -10.68 -15.74
N THR A 93 -21.76 -10.69 -15.93
CA THR A 93 -21.06 -11.72 -16.69
C THR A 93 -20.55 -12.81 -15.77
N GLU A 94 -20.45 -14.04 -16.26
CA GLU A 94 -19.91 -15.18 -15.51
C GLU A 94 -18.37 -15.19 -15.48
N GLU A 95 -17.73 -14.36 -16.31
CA GLU A 95 -16.28 -14.26 -16.41
C GLU A 95 -15.81 -12.80 -16.26
N ALA A 96 -14.69 -12.62 -15.55
CA ALA A 96 -13.98 -11.35 -15.47
C ALA A 96 -13.39 -11.03 -16.85
N ASN A 97 -13.47 -9.76 -17.29
CA ASN A 97 -12.86 -9.32 -18.55
C ASN A 97 -11.45 -8.77 -18.29
N PRO A 98 -10.36 -9.52 -18.59
CA PRO A 98 -9.00 -9.09 -18.26
C PRO A 98 -8.60 -7.78 -18.94
N GLN A 99 -9.07 -7.55 -20.18
CA GLN A 99 -8.82 -6.31 -20.91
C GLN A 99 -9.42 -5.09 -20.19
N CYS A 100 -10.58 -5.25 -19.53
CA CYS A 100 -11.17 -4.17 -18.76
C CYS A 100 -10.31 -3.79 -17.54
N PHE A 101 -9.73 -4.78 -16.86
CA PHE A 101 -8.82 -4.54 -15.74
C PHE A 101 -7.50 -3.91 -16.20
N ASP A 102 -6.93 -4.37 -17.32
CA ASP A 102 -5.75 -3.74 -17.94
C ASP A 102 -6.01 -2.28 -18.29
N ASP A 103 -7.17 -2.00 -18.92
CA ASP A 103 -7.57 -0.64 -19.24
C ASP A 103 -7.78 0.21 -17.98
N TYR A 104 -8.23 -0.39 -16.87
CA TYR A 104 -8.35 0.27 -15.58
C TYR A 104 -6.98 0.63 -15.00
N ALA A 105 -6.06 -0.34 -14.94
CA ALA A 105 -4.69 -0.12 -14.48
C ALA A 105 -3.99 0.97 -15.31
N ARG A 106 -4.16 0.94 -16.65
CA ARG A 106 -3.62 1.98 -17.54
C ARG A 106 -4.18 3.37 -17.23
N ARG A 107 -5.47 3.51 -16.92
CA ARG A 107 -6.05 4.80 -16.50
C ARG A 107 -5.45 5.30 -15.18
N LEU A 108 -5.21 4.40 -14.22
CA LEU A 108 -4.54 4.76 -12.97
C LEU A 108 -3.10 5.21 -13.22
N ASN A 109 -2.36 4.50 -14.08
CA ASN A 109 -1.00 4.87 -14.45
C ASN A 109 -0.95 6.22 -15.18
N ASN A 110 -1.90 6.53 -16.05
CA ASN A 110 -1.99 7.85 -16.66
C ASN A 110 -2.23 8.98 -15.64
N ARG A 111 -2.89 8.68 -14.51
CA ARG A 111 -3.21 9.66 -13.46
C ARG A 111 -2.09 9.82 -12.44
N TYR A 112 -1.45 8.73 -12.04
CA TYR A 112 -0.48 8.68 -10.95
C TYR A 112 0.95 8.36 -11.42
N GLY A 113 1.20 8.39 -12.72
CA GLY A 113 2.49 8.13 -13.32
C GLY A 113 2.72 6.65 -13.65
N ASP A 114 3.69 6.45 -14.53
CA ASP A 114 4.02 5.14 -15.08
C ASP A 114 4.32 4.12 -13.98
N ASN A 115 3.85 2.89 -14.21
CA ASN A 115 4.03 1.76 -13.32
C ASN A 115 3.54 1.98 -11.88
N ALA A 116 2.63 2.93 -11.62
CA ALA A 116 2.01 3.08 -10.30
C ALA A 116 1.17 1.86 -9.90
N PHE A 117 0.49 1.24 -10.87
CA PHE A 117 -0.40 0.11 -10.68
C PHE A 117 -0.12 -1.00 -11.69
N PHE A 118 -0.16 -2.24 -11.22
CA PHE A 118 -0.12 -3.45 -12.05
C PHE A 118 -1.41 -4.24 -11.89
N TYR A 119 -1.91 -4.73 -13.03
CA TYR A 119 -2.93 -5.77 -13.05
C TYR A 119 -2.25 -7.15 -13.08
N TRP A 120 -2.65 -8.01 -12.16
CA TRP A 120 -2.23 -9.40 -12.07
C TRP A 120 -3.36 -10.29 -12.56
N ALA A 121 -3.25 -10.76 -13.81
CA ALA A 121 -4.32 -11.50 -14.48
C ALA A 121 -4.64 -12.86 -13.85
N ASP A 122 -3.64 -13.50 -13.24
CA ASP A 122 -3.76 -14.77 -12.52
C ASP A 122 -4.70 -14.68 -11.30
N ARG A 123 -4.69 -13.54 -10.63
CA ARG A 123 -5.48 -13.28 -9.40
C ARG A 123 -6.61 -12.30 -9.61
N ILE A 124 -6.68 -11.72 -10.80
CA ILE A 124 -7.58 -10.65 -11.18
C ILE A 124 -7.51 -9.53 -10.13
N VAL A 125 -6.33 -8.97 -9.88
CA VAL A 125 -6.17 -7.90 -8.86
C VAL A 125 -5.37 -6.73 -9.41
N ILE A 126 -5.77 -5.51 -9.04
CA ILE A 126 -4.99 -4.30 -9.27
C ILE A 126 -4.26 -3.95 -7.99
N GLN A 127 -2.93 -3.86 -8.06
CA GLN A 127 -2.09 -3.53 -6.92
C GLN A 127 -1.26 -2.28 -7.18
N TYR A 128 -1.10 -1.47 -6.13
CA TYR A 128 -0.10 -0.41 -6.13
C TYR A 128 1.31 -1.02 -6.11
N ALA A 129 2.21 -0.46 -6.92
CA ALA A 129 3.51 -1.05 -7.19
C ALA A 129 4.69 -0.29 -6.58
N GLY A 130 4.43 0.78 -5.82
CA GLY A 130 5.49 1.53 -5.13
C GLY A 130 6.29 2.48 -6.02
N SER A 131 5.83 2.80 -7.24
CA SER A 131 6.60 3.65 -8.19
C SER A 131 7.02 5.01 -7.62
N HIS A 132 6.27 5.56 -6.67
CA HIS A 132 6.58 6.85 -6.06
C HIS A 132 7.68 6.72 -5.00
N PHE A 133 7.71 5.61 -4.27
CA PHE A 133 8.84 5.29 -3.40
C PHE A 133 10.08 5.03 -4.23
N GLN A 134 9.97 4.30 -5.34
CA GLN A 134 11.09 4.10 -6.27
C GLN A 134 11.66 5.43 -6.78
N LYS A 135 10.81 6.39 -7.16
CA LYS A 135 11.25 7.76 -7.50
C LYS A 135 12.01 8.46 -6.38
N ILE A 136 11.63 8.26 -5.11
CA ILE A 136 12.41 8.79 -3.98
C ILE A 136 13.81 8.16 -3.94
N LEU A 137 13.90 6.86 -4.18
CA LEU A 137 15.18 6.14 -4.17
C LEU A 137 16.11 6.60 -5.31
N ASP A 138 15.53 6.87 -6.48
CA ASP A 138 16.27 7.23 -7.69
C ASP A 138 16.66 8.71 -7.68
N ASP A 139 15.69 9.60 -7.43
CA ASP A 139 15.84 11.04 -7.61
C ASP A 139 16.28 11.75 -6.32
N PHE A 140 16.06 11.15 -5.14
CA PHE A 140 16.31 11.77 -3.83
C PHE A 140 17.14 10.87 -2.87
N PRO A 141 18.36 10.41 -3.25
CA PRO A 141 19.15 9.46 -2.46
C PRO A 141 19.63 9.99 -1.10
N LYS A 142 19.54 11.31 -0.87
CA LYS A 142 19.89 11.97 0.41
C LYS A 142 18.65 12.38 1.22
N SER A 143 17.45 12.03 0.77
CA SER A 143 16.21 12.36 1.47
C SER A 143 16.19 11.68 2.85
N PRO A 144 15.69 12.36 3.90
CA PRO A 144 15.40 11.71 5.17
C PRO A 144 14.34 10.60 5.05
N LEU A 145 13.58 10.58 3.96
CA LEU A 145 12.57 9.56 3.67
C LEU A 145 13.13 8.37 2.87
N TYR A 146 14.42 8.39 2.49
CA TYR A 146 15.01 7.33 1.67
C TYR A 146 14.86 5.95 2.34
N ALA A 147 15.25 5.84 3.61
CA ALA A 147 15.14 4.58 4.34
C ALA A 147 13.67 4.12 4.46
N ASP A 148 12.76 5.05 4.77
CA ASP A 148 11.34 4.72 4.89
C ASP A 148 10.75 4.31 3.51
N ALA A 149 11.21 4.91 2.41
CA ALA A 149 10.85 4.51 1.05
C ALA A 149 11.37 3.10 0.71
N VAL A 150 12.60 2.76 1.10
CA VAL A 150 13.14 1.39 0.97
C VAL A 150 12.23 0.41 1.71
N PHE A 151 11.81 0.74 2.93
CA PHE A 151 10.91 -0.11 3.70
C PHE A 151 9.56 -0.30 3.01
N LYS A 152 8.97 0.77 2.47
CA LYS A 152 7.70 0.68 1.76
C LYS A 152 7.78 -0.18 0.50
N MET A 153 8.97 -0.31 -0.10
CA MET A 153 9.23 -1.24 -1.21
C MET A 153 9.33 -2.72 -0.78
N PHE A 154 9.38 -3.02 0.52
CA PHE A 154 9.22 -4.40 1.01
C PHE A 154 7.76 -4.88 0.96
N ARG A 155 6.82 -4.03 0.55
CA ARG A 155 5.43 -4.38 0.29
C ARG A 155 5.13 -4.39 -1.22
N GLY A 156 4.04 -5.06 -1.63
CA GLY A 156 3.63 -5.16 -3.03
C GLY A 156 4.42 -6.20 -3.82
N LYS A 157 4.82 -5.86 -5.07
CA LYS A 157 5.46 -6.78 -6.05
C LYS A 157 6.67 -7.56 -5.50
N SER A 158 7.42 -6.98 -4.55
CA SER A 158 8.57 -7.61 -3.89
C SER A 158 8.20 -8.86 -3.05
N LEU A 159 6.97 -8.95 -2.54
CA LEU A 159 6.48 -10.10 -1.77
C LEU A 159 5.96 -11.24 -2.66
N MET A 160 5.71 -10.96 -3.95
CA MET A 160 5.04 -11.90 -4.85
C MET A 160 6.01 -12.74 -5.71
N GLN A 161 7.31 -12.41 -5.71
CA GLN A 161 8.29 -13.03 -6.61
C GLN A 161 9.57 -13.53 -5.91
N GLY A 162 9.66 -13.45 -4.58
CA GLY A 162 10.88 -13.77 -3.82
C GLY A 162 10.72 -14.98 -2.89
N ASN A 163 11.86 -15.55 -2.48
CA ASN A 163 11.90 -16.48 -1.34
C ASN A 163 11.39 -15.72 -0.10
N PRO A 164 10.36 -16.19 0.63
CA PRO A 164 9.83 -15.51 1.82
C PRO A 164 10.90 -15.23 2.88
N GLU A 165 11.95 -16.05 2.94
CA GLU A 165 13.10 -15.85 3.82
C GLU A 165 13.92 -14.61 3.43
N GLU A 166 14.07 -14.32 2.13
CA GLU A 166 14.83 -13.16 1.64
C GLU A 166 14.19 -11.84 2.07
N ILE A 167 12.86 -11.73 1.96
CA ILE A 167 12.17 -10.52 2.42
C ILE A 167 12.24 -10.40 3.94
N THR A 168 12.13 -11.51 4.67
CA THR A 168 12.29 -11.52 6.13
C THR A 168 13.66 -10.97 6.55
N ASP A 169 14.73 -11.41 5.90
CA ASP A 169 16.09 -10.94 6.17
C ASP A 169 16.28 -9.47 5.81
N ARG A 170 15.73 -9.01 4.67
CA ARG A 170 15.78 -7.60 4.27
C ARG A 170 15.05 -6.68 5.24
N VAL A 171 13.89 -7.10 5.76
CA VAL A 171 13.14 -6.36 6.78
C VAL A 171 13.92 -6.32 8.09
N GLN A 172 14.49 -7.45 8.53
CA GLN A 172 15.33 -7.51 9.74
C GLN A 172 16.55 -6.58 9.62
N GLN A 173 17.28 -6.66 8.50
CA GLN A 173 18.43 -5.79 8.24
C GLN A 173 18.04 -4.31 8.22
N TRP A 174 16.88 -3.98 7.64
CA TRP A 174 16.37 -2.62 7.66
C TRP A 174 16.09 -2.14 9.10
N ILE A 175 15.44 -2.97 9.93
CA ILE A 175 15.18 -2.64 11.34
C ILE A 175 16.49 -2.37 12.09
N ASP A 176 17.49 -3.22 11.89
CA ASP A 176 18.79 -3.11 12.57
C ASP A 176 19.52 -1.82 12.17
N ASN A 177 19.44 -1.44 10.89
CA ASN A 177 20.06 -0.23 10.36
C ASN A 177 19.27 1.07 10.66
N ASN A 178 17.99 0.99 11.02
CA ASN A 178 17.09 2.15 11.14
C ASN A 178 16.47 2.29 12.53
N SER A 179 17.27 2.11 13.58
CA SER A 179 16.84 2.14 15.00
C SER A 179 16.17 3.44 15.49
N LYS A 180 16.18 4.52 14.70
CA LYS A 180 15.53 5.80 15.00
C LYS A 180 14.35 6.13 14.07
N SER A 181 14.00 5.25 13.13
CA SER A 181 12.89 5.51 12.22
C SER A 181 11.55 5.53 12.96
N LYS A 182 10.66 6.44 12.55
CA LYS A 182 9.31 6.57 13.11
C LYS A 182 8.40 5.41 12.71
N ILE A 183 8.71 4.70 11.63
CA ILE A 183 7.93 3.56 11.14
C ILE A 183 8.46 2.21 11.66
N LEU A 184 9.33 2.22 12.68
CA LEU A 184 9.76 0.98 13.34
C LEU A 184 8.62 0.09 13.84
N PRO A 185 7.50 0.61 14.42
CA PRO A 185 6.37 -0.24 14.79
C PRO A 185 5.81 -1.00 13.59
N GLU A 186 5.69 -0.34 12.45
CA GLU A 186 5.24 -0.96 11.19
C GLU A 186 6.22 -2.02 10.67
N ALA A 187 7.53 -1.76 10.79
CA ALA A 187 8.55 -2.72 10.40
C ALA A 187 8.57 -3.98 11.27
N TRP A 188 8.49 -3.81 12.59
CA TRP A 188 8.36 -4.93 13.52
C TRP A 188 7.06 -5.71 13.32
N LEU A 189 5.96 -5.03 12.99
CA LEU A 189 4.70 -5.69 12.65
C LEU A 189 4.84 -6.53 11.38
N LEU A 190 5.43 -5.98 10.31
CA LEU A 190 5.69 -6.72 9.07
C LEU A 190 6.58 -7.94 9.33
N LEU A 191 7.67 -7.77 10.07
CA LEU A 191 8.56 -8.88 10.43
C LEU A 191 7.81 -10.00 11.18
N GLY A 192 6.93 -9.64 12.13
CA GLY A 192 6.08 -10.59 12.83
C GLY A 192 5.18 -11.39 11.90
N ARG A 193 4.55 -10.71 10.92
CA ARG A 193 3.69 -11.33 9.90
C ARG A 193 4.46 -12.28 8.98
N LEU A 194 5.64 -11.90 8.51
CA LEU A 194 6.48 -12.75 7.65
C LEU A 194 6.90 -14.06 8.35
N TYR A 195 7.24 -13.98 9.64
CA TYR A 195 7.51 -15.16 10.45
C TYR A 195 6.26 -16.00 10.73
N ALA A 196 5.10 -15.37 10.92
CA ALA A 196 3.82 -16.07 11.08
C ALA A 196 3.43 -16.83 9.80
N ASP A 197 3.64 -16.23 8.63
CA ASP A 197 3.44 -16.86 7.33
C ASP A 197 4.36 -18.07 7.17
N SER A 198 5.64 -17.91 7.48
CA SER A 198 6.62 -19.00 7.44
C SER A 198 6.20 -20.15 8.35
N TRP A 199 5.78 -19.85 9.59
CA TRP A 199 5.23 -20.86 10.50
C TRP A 199 4.02 -21.58 9.89
N TRP A 200 3.09 -20.84 9.28
CA TRP A 200 1.89 -21.41 8.68
C TRP A 200 2.20 -22.37 7.54
N VAL A 201 3.14 -21.99 6.65
CA VAL A 201 3.58 -22.86 5.55
C VAL A 201 4.22 -24.12 6.07
N TYR A 202 5.17 -23.99 7.00
CA TYR A 202 5.84 -25.14 7.58
C TYR A 202 4.84 -26.06 8.32
N ALA A 203 3.93 -25.51 9.12
CA ALA A 203 2.95 -26.29 9.88
C ALA A 203 1.93 -27.04 9.00
N ARG A 204 1.59 -26.53 7.80
CA ARG A 204 0.62 -27.17 6.89
C ARG A 204 1.23 -28.10 5.85
N HIS A 205 2.46 -27.85 5.42
CA HIS A 205 3.04 -28.51 4.25
C HIS A 205 4.21 -29.45 4.57
N THR A 206 4.49 -29.71 5.85
CA THR A 206 5.52 -30.68 6.25
C THR A 206 4.96 -31.88 7.01
N PHE A 207 5.64 -33.01 6.84
CA PHE A 207 5.41 -34.26 7.56
C PHE A 207 6.58 -34.45 8.53
N VAL A 208 6.30 -34.79 9.79
CA VAL A 208 7.37 -35.06 10.78
C VAL A 208 7.52 -36.57 10.91
N ALA A 209 8.70 -37.09 10.55
CA ALA A 209 9.06 -38.47 10.85
C ALA A 209 9.64 -38.54 12.27
N ARG A 210 8.86 -39.04 13.24
CA ARG A 210 9.34 -39.36 14.60
C ARG A 210 9.36 -40.87 14.76
N GLY A 211 10.54 -41.44 15.03
CA GLY A 211 10.68 -42.88 15.27
C GLY A 211 10.29 -43.79 14.09
N GLY A 212 10.47 -43.33 12.85
CA GLY A 212 10.16 -44.10 11.65
C GLY A 212 8.70 -44.02 11.17
N VAL A 213 7.84 -43.23 11.81
CA VAL A 213 6.46 -42.99 11.37
C VAL A 213 6.30 -41.54 10.92
N ALA A 214 5.83 -41.34 9.69
CA ALA A 214 5.47 -40.03 9.17
C ALA A 214 4.14 -39.57 9.79
N GLN A 215 4.18 -38.54 10.62
CA GLN A 215 2.98 -37.83 11.07
C GLN A 215 2.68 -36.67 10.14
N ILE A 216 1.51 -36.72 9.51
CA ILE A 216 0.90 -35.57 8.83
C ILE A 216 0.48 -34.58 9.93
N GLY A 217 0.99 -33.35 9.88
CA GLY A 217 0.64 -32.30 10.85
C GLY A 217 1.52 -32.22 12.11
N GLY A 218 2.69 -32.88 12.13
CA GLY A 218 3.72 -32.54 13.13
C GLY A 218 4.30 -31.15 12.83
N ILE A 219 4.56 -30.35 13.86
CA ILE A 219 5.21 -29.04 13.69
C ILE A 219 6.73 -29.27 13.64
N PRO A 220 7.42 -29.05 12.50
CA PRO A 220 8.86 -29.20 12.42
C PRO A 220 9.57 -28.13 13.27
N GLU A 221 10.80 -28.38 13.68
CA GLU A 221 11.59 -27.44 14.51
C GLU A 221 11.65 -26.02 13.88
N ASN A 222 11.82 -25.94 12.56
CA ASN A 222 11.82 -24.67 11.83
C ASN A 222 10.51 -23.89 11.96
N ALA A 223 9.36 -24.56 12.07
CA ALA A 223 8.09 -23.90 12.30
C ALA A 223 8.04 -23.29 13.71
N GLU A 224 8.49 -24.02 14.74
CA GLU A 224 8.54 -23.48 16.11
C GLU A 224 9.53 -22.31 16.25
N ILE A 225 10.66 -22.35 15.53
CA ILE A 225 11.60 -21.22 15.44
C ILE A 225 10.91 -19.99 14.84
N SER A 226 10.25 -20.15 13.68
CA SER A 226 9.51 -19.06 13.02
C SER A 226 8.41 -18.51 13.92
N LYS A 227 7.64 -19.37 14.59
CA LYS A 227 6.61 -18.96 15.56
C LYS A 227 7.22 -18.14 16.70
N GLY A 228 8.31 -18.60 17.29
CA GLY A 228 9.02 -17.90 18.36
C GLY A 228 9.47 -16.51 17.94
N LYS A 229 10.07 -16.39 16.75
CA LYS A 229 10.50 -15.10 16.18
C LYS A 229 9.33 -14.17 15.88
N GLY A 230 8.23 -14.69 15.30
CA GLY A 230 7.02 -13.93 15.04
C GLY A 230 6.38 -13.38 16.32
N LEU A 231 6.26 -14.22 17.37
CA LEU A 231 5.77 -13.80 18.68
C LEU A 231 6.66 -12.74 19.32
N ALA A 232 7.98 -12.84 19.20
CA ALA A 232 8.92 -11.84 19.71
C ALA A 232 8.77 -10.50 18.97
N ALA A 233 8.62 -10.52 17.65
CA ALA A 233 8.42 -9.33 16.84
C ALA A 233 7.11 -8.62 17.17
N PHE A 234 5.97 -9.33 17.21
CA PHE A 234 4.69 -8.74 17.61
C PHE A 234 4.73 -8.16 19.02
N ARG A 235 5.35 -8.89 19.96
CA ARG A 235 5.56 -8.42 21.33
C ARG A 235 6.35 -7.11 21.37
N LYS A 236 7.40 -7.01 20.56
CA LYS A 236 8.19 -5.78 20.44
C LYS A 236 7.33 -4.58 20.07
N VAL A 237 6.35 -4.75 19.18
CA VAL A 237 5.43 -3.68 18.77
C VAL A 237 4.64 -3.16 19.96
N PHE A 238 3.86 -4.01 20.63
CA PHE A 238 2.94 -3.54 21.68
C PHE A 238 3.60 -3.26 23.04
N GLU A 239 4.81 -3.79 23.31
CA GLU A 239 5.54 -3.47 24.54
C GLU A 239 6.44 -2.23 24.40
N LYS A 240 7.11 -2.05 23.26
CA LYS A 240 8.04 -0.92 23.05
C LYS A 240 7.36 0.30 22.43
N TYR A 241 6.28 0.09 21.68
CA TYR A 241 5.54 1.15 20.97
C TYR A 241 4.04 1.09 21.29
N PRO A 242 3.65 1.14 22.57
CA PRO A 242 2.26 0.91 23.00
C PRO A 242 1.27 1.93 22.41
N ASP A 243 1.72 3.15 22.11
CA ASP A 243 0.88 4.24 21.57
C ASP A 243 0.81 4.26 20.03
N SER A 244 1.47 3.29 19.36
CA SER A 244 1.43 3.18 17.90
C SER A 244 0.11 2.61 17.41
N ALA A 245 -0.29 2.96 16.18
CA ALA A 245 -1.48 2.38 15.55
C ALA A 245 -1.34 0.87 15.32
N GLU A 246 -0.10 0.38 15.22
CA GLU A 246 0.26 -1.02 15.04
C GLU A 246 0.12 -1.86 16.32
N ALA A 247 0.20 -1.26 17.51
CA ALA A 247 0.15 -1.97 18.79
C ALA A 247 -1.12 -2.84 18.99
N PRO A 248 -2.36 -2.34 18.79
CA PRO A 248 -3.55 -3.17 18.94
C PRO A 248 -3.60 -4.32 17.92
N VAL A 249 -3.13 -4.07 16.69
CA VAL A 249 -3.07 -5.08 15.62
C VAL A 249 -2.06 -6.17 15.98
N ALA A 250 -0.84 -5.79 16.37
CA ALA A 250 0.20 -6.72 16.80
C ALA A 250 -0.25 -7.57 18.00
N LYS A 251 -0.98 -6.97 18.95
CA LYS A 251 -1.52 -7.70 20.11
C LYS A 251 -2.55 -8.76 19.69
N LYS A 252 -3.42 -8.44 18.72
CA LYS A 252 -4.39 -9.39 18.16
C LYS A 252 -3.67 -10.54 17.43
N GLU A 253 -2.77 -10.22 16.51
CA GLU A 253 -2.01 -11.21 15.72
C GLU A 253 -1.10 -12.08 16.60
N PHE A 254 -0.50 -11.52 17.65
CA PHE A 254 0.23 -12.28 18.67
C PHE A 254 -0.65 -13.35 19.33
N GLN A 255 -1.90 -13.02 19.71
CA GLN A 255 -2.81 -14.01 20.31
C GLN A 255 -3.23 -15.09 19.31
N LEU A 256 -3.41 -14.73 18.04
CA LEU A 256 -3.69 -15.71 16.99
C LEU A 256 -2.52 -16.70 16.87
N LEU A 257 -1.31 -16.20 16.63
CA LEU A 257 -0.12 -17.02 16.44
C LEU A 257 0.18 -17.88 17.68
N LYS A 258 0.02 -17.31 18.88
CA LYS A 258 0.20 -18.03 20.16
C LYS A 258 -0.74 -19.23 20.26
N ASN A 259 -1.96 -19.09 19.75
CA ASN A 259 -3.00 -20.12 19.74
C ASN A 259 -2.97 -21.00 18.49
N ASN A 260 -1.87 -21.00 17.73
CA ASN A 260 -1.72 -21.73 16.46
C ASN A 260 -2.81 -21.37 15.43
N LYS A 261 -3.14 -20.08 15.33
CA LYS A 261 -4.07 -19.52 14.34
C LYS A 261 -3.38 -18.44 13.52
N ASN A 262 -3.89 -18.20 12.31
CA ASN A 262 -3.60 -16.99 11.54
C ASN A 262 -4.89 -16.16 11.38
N ASP A 263 -4.77 -14.97 10.84
CA ASP A 263 -5.88 -14.09 10.50
C ASP A 263 -6.48 -14.37 9.11
N GLY A 264 -5.98 -15.39 8.41
CA GLY A 264 -6.39 -15.77 7.06
C GLY A 264 -5.70 -14.99 5.95
N PHE A 265 -4.79 -14.08 6.27
CA PHE A 265 -3.99 -13.35 5.30
C PHE A 265 -2.56 -13.88 5.28
N MET A 266 -1.95 -13.89 4.09
CA MET A 266 -0.53 -14.14 3.91
C MET A 266 0.11 -12.83 3.47
N TYR A 267 1.08 -12.35 4.23
CA TYR A 267 1.72 -11.05 4.07
C TYR A 267 3.06 -11.11 3.33
N GLY A 268 3.66 -12.28 3.19
CA GLY A 268 4.91 -12.55 2.46
C GLY A 268 4.82 -13.68 1.45
N ILE A 269 3.65 -14.29 1.29
CA ILE A 269 3.42 -15.43 0.39
C ILE A 269 2.09 -15.23 -0.30
N SER A 270 2.10 -14.79 -1.54
CA SER A 270 0.90 -14.84 -2.37
C SER A 270 0.85 -16.24 -3.00
N TYR A 271 -0.01 -17.15 -2.51
CA TYR A 271 -0.32 -18.41 -3.21
C TYR A 271 -1.03 -18.09 -4.52
#